data_AF-A0A1A8KND8-F1
#
_entry.id   AF-A0A1A8KND8-F1
#
_cell.length_a   1.000
_cell.length_b   1.000
_cell.length_c   1.000
_cell.angle_alpha   90.00
_cell.angle_beta   90.00
_cell.angle_gamma   90.00
#
_symmetry.space_group_name_H-M   'P 1'
#
loop_
_entity.id
_entity.type
_entity.pdbx_description
1 polymer ?
#
loop_
_entity_poly.entity_id
_entity_poly.type
_entity_poly.pdbx_seq_one_letter_code
_entity_poly.pdbx_strand_id
1 'polypeptide(L)'
;SQFPKAKLKPGAPLKPKLNPKKARAYGPGIEPTGNQVLRPAVFTVDAFSAGQGQVTVYLDHPDGTREELKAEPNEGKKTYSVVYVPKVMGPHKVTVL
;
A
#
# COMPACT_ATOMS: atom_id res chain seq x y z
N SER A 1 -24.70 -39.70 8.27
CA SER A 1 -24.11 -38.56 7.55
C SER A 1 -22.67 -38.41 8.02
N GLN A 2 -21.73 -38.71 7.13
CA GLN A 2 -20.38 -39.16 7.45
C GLN A 2 -19.35 -38.12 7.03
N PHE A 3 -19.12 -37.11 7.87
CA PHE A 3 -17.91 -36.28 7.81
C PHE A 3 -17.49 -35.88 9.24
N PRO A 4 -16.88 -36.78 10.02
CA PRO A 4 -16.38 -36.43 11.35
C PRO A 4 -15.13 -35.55 11.19
N LYS A 5 -15.25 -34.28 11.60
CA LYS A 5 -14.16 -33.34 11.96
C LYS A 5 -12.85 -33.52 11.17
N ALA A 6 -12.75 -32.84 10.03
CA ALA A 6 -11.47 -32.68 9.33
C ALA A 6 -10.45 -31.96 10.24
N LYS A 7 -9.64 -32.75 10.96
CA LYS A 7 -8.47 -32.23 11.67
C LYS A 7 -7.41 -31.90 10.62
N LEU A 8 -7.13 -30.61 10.44
CA LEU A 8 -6.02 -30.15 9.61
C LEU A 8 -4.73 -30.85 10.07
N LYS A 9 -4.04 -31.52 9.14
CA LYS A 9 -2.75 -32.17 9.42
C LYS A 9 -1.71 -31.09 9.75
N PRO A 10 -0.91 -31.22 10.84
CA PRO A 10 0.21 -30.31 11.08
C PRO A 10 1.21 -30.47 9.93
N GLY A 11 1.51 -29.39 9.21
CA GLY A 11 2.44 -29.41 8.06
C GLY A 11 1.81 -29.19 6.69
N ALA A 12 0.50 -28.95 6.59
CA ALA A 12 -0.05 -28.37 5.36
C ALA A 12 0.56 -26.97 5.15
N PRO A 13 1.16 -26.65 3.99
CA PRO A 13 1.63 -25.30 3.71
C PRO A 13 0.41 -24.38 3.69
N LEU A 14 0.18 -23.68 4.80
CA LEU A 14 -0.78 -22.61 4.86
C LEU A 14 -0.26 -21.57 3.88
N LYS A 15 -0.92 -21.42 2.72
CA LYS A 15 -0.66 -20.29 1.83
C LYS A 15 -0.70 -19.03 2.71
N PRO A 16 0.37 -18.23 2.76
CA PRO A 16 0.33 -16.99 3.52
C PRO A 16 -0.89 -16.20 3.02
N LYS A 17 -1.80 -15.87 3.94
CA LYS A 17 -3.01 -15.10 3.62
C LYS A 17 -2.66 -13.71 3.08
N LEU A 18 -1.43 -13.26 3.28
CA LEU A 18 -0.88 -12.00 2.83
C LEU A 18 0.07 -12.21 1.63
N ASN A 19 -0.15 -11.47 0.56
CA ASN A 19 0.71 -11.42 -0.63
C ASN A 19 0.94 -9.95 -1.04
N PRO A 20 1.92 -9.26 -0.43
CA PRO A 20 2.18 -7.83 -0.68
C PRO A 20 2.44 -7.50 -2.15
N LYS A 21 2.95 -8.46 -2.93
CA LYS A 21 3.19 -8.28 -4.38
C LYS A 21 1.91 -8.06 -5.20
N LYS A 22 0.75 -8.32 -4.61
CA LYS A 22 -0.55 -8.07 -5.24
C LYS A 22 -1.14 -6.72 -4.87
N ALA A 23 -0.48 -5.93 -4.01
CA ALA A 23 -0.85 -4.55 -3.77
C ALA A 23 -0.57 -3.72 -5.02
N ARG A 24 -1.42 -2.72 -5.27
CA ARG A 24 -1.27 -1.78 -6.39
C ARG A 24 -1.42 -0.37 -5.86
N ALA A 25 -0.62 0.55 -6.34
CA ALA A 25 -0.78 1.98 -6.06
C ALA A 25 -1.09 2.72 -7.36
N TYR A 26 -1.99 3.68 -7.33
CA TYR A 26 -2.37 4.50 -8.48
C TYR A 26 -2.93 5.86 -8.05
N GLY A 27 -2.90 6.84 -8.95
CA GLY A 27 -3.47 8.17 -8.71
C GLY A 27 -2.45 9.29 -8.97
N PRO A 28 -2.92 10.55 -9.06
CA PRO A 28 -2.12 11.68 -9.53
C PRO A 28 -0.82 11.86 -8.74
N GLY A 29 -0.84 11.60 -7.43
CA GLY A 29 0.30 11.74 -6.54
C GLY A 29 1.49 10.82 -6.82
N ILE A 30 1.35 9.83 -7.69
CA ILE A 30 2.45 8.94 -8.12
C ILE A 30 2.59 8.85 -9.64
N GLU A 31 1.85 9.67 -10.37
CA GLU A 31 2.03 9.80 -11.82
C GLU A 31 3.39 10.45 -12.13
N PRO A 32 4.03 10.08 -13.26
CA PRO A 32 5.33 10.62 -13.65
C PRO A 32 5.28 12.13 -13.97
N THR A 33 4.10 12.66 -14.26
CA THR A 33 3.87 14.07 -14.62
C THR A 33 2.65 14.64 -13.92
N GLY A 34 2.65 15.95 -13.66
CA GLY A 34 1.50 16.67 -13.09
C GLY A 34 1.61 16.93 -11.58
N ASN A 35 2.54 16.27 -10.88
CA ASN A 35 2.85 16.59 -9.49
C ASN A 35 3.61 17.91 -9.38
N GLN A 36 3.21 18.74 -8.42
CA GLN A 36 3.75 20.07 -8.20
C GLN A 36 4.20 20.23 -6.75
N VAL A 37 5.34 20.87 -6.58
CA VAL A 37 5.87 21.19 -5.25
C VAL A 37 4.92 22.15 -4.54
N LEU A 38 4.80 21.97 -3.23
CA LEU A 38 3.86 22.69 -2.35
C LEU A 38 2.38 22.45 -2.65
N ARG A 39 2.03 21.53 -3.55
CA ARG A 39 0.64 21.13 -3.80
C ARG A 39 0.37 19.73 -3.24
N PRO A 40 -0.80 19.51 -2.61
CA PRO A 40 -1.20 18.19 -2.17
C PRO A 40 -1.25 17.19 -3.34
N ALA A 41 -0.50 16.11 -3.19
CA ALA A 41 -0.44 14.97 -4.07
C ALA A 41 -1.17 13.80 -3.41
N VAL A 42 -2.12 13.20 -4.13
CA VAL A 42 -3.00 12.14 -3.60
C VAL A 42 -2.86 10.88 -4.43
N PHE A 43 -2.74 9.74 -3.78
CA PHE A 43 -2.80 8.45 -4.45
C PHE A 43 -3.52 7.41 -3.58
N THR A 44 -3.92 6.33 -4.20
CA THR A 44 -4.63 5.22 -3.58
C THR A 44 -3.77 3.96 -3.63
N VAL A 45 -3.73 3.22 -2.53
CA VAL A 45 -3.16 1.88 -2.45
C VAL A 45 -4.30 0.87 -2.36
N ASP A 46 -4.45 0.04 -3.37
CA ASP A 46 -5.33 -1.13 -3.38
C ASP A 46 -4.58 -2.35 -2.82
N ALA A 47 -5.05 -2.82 -1.67
CA ALA A 47 -4.54 -4.01 -1.00
C ALA A 47 -5.55 -5.17 -1.04
N PHE A 48 -6.66 -5.05 -1.79
CA PHE A 48 -7.72 -6.08 -1.86
C PHE A 48 -7.15 -7.45 -2.21
N SER A 49 -6.24 -7.48 -3.19
CA SER A 49 -5.58 -8.70 -3.66
C SER A 49 -4.37 -9.11 -2.81
N ALA A 50 -3.85 -8.21 -1.97
CA ALA A 50 -2.72 -8.45 -1.08
C ALA A 50 -3.15 -9.13 0.22
N GLY A 51 -4.41 -9.00 0.62
CA GLY A 51 -4.93 -9.55 1.87
C GLY A 51 -5.00 -8.50 2.98
N GLN A 52 -5.49 -8.90 4.15
CA GLN A 52 -5.66 -7.99 5.28
C GLN A 52 -4.34 -7.85 6.05
N GLY A 53 -3.81 -6.62 6.09
CA GLY A 53 -2.58 -6.26 6.78
C GLY A 53 -2.52 -4.76 7.05
N GLN A 54 -1.55 -4.34 7.85
CA GLN A 54 -1.22 -2.93 7.98
C GLN A 54 -0.46 -2.49 6.72
N VAL A 55 -0.88 -1.38 6.12
CA VAL A 55 -0.19 -0.78 4.98
C VAL A 55 0.67 0.37 5.51
N THR A 56 1.97 0.31 5.25
CA THR A 56 2.90 1.38 5.58
C THR A 56 3.48 1.96 4.30
N VAL A 57 3.52 3.29 4.21
CA VAL A 57 3.92 3.99 3.00
C VAL A 57 5.06 4.92 3.32
N TYR A 58 6.12 4.84 2.52
CA TYR A 58 7.29 5.69 2.63
C TYR A 58 7.50 6.50 1.35
N LEU A 59 7.94 7.73 1.52
CA LEU A 59 8.31 8.65 0.47
C LEU A 59 9.79 9.01 0.62
N ASP A 60 10.61 8.58 -0.35
CA ASP A 60 11.99 9.03 -0.46
C ASP A 60 12.00 10.29 -1.34
N HIS A 61 12.53 11.38 -0.79
CA HIS A 61 12.66 12.66 -1.47
C HIS A 61 13.97 12.74 -2.28
N PRO A 62 14.03 13.63 -3.30
CA PRO A 62 15.25 13.85 -4.08
C PRO A 62 16.46 14.32 -3.27
N ASP A 63 16.24 14.93 -2.10
CA ASP A 63 17.28 15.43 -1.20
C ASP A 63 17.86 14.35 -0.27
N GLY A 64 17.39 13.10 -0.38
CA GLY A 64 17.82 11.97 0.43
C GLY A 64 17.05 11.79 1.73
N THR A 65 16.07 12.66 2.03
CA THR A 65 15.19 12.48 3.19
C THR A 65 14.13 11.44 2.92
N ARG A 66 13.69 10.72 3.96
CA ARG A 66 12.60 9.75 3.90
C ARG A 66 11.51 10.12 4.89
N GLU A 67 10.28 10.17 4.40
CA GLU A 67 9.08 10.48 5.17
C GLU A 67 8.16 9.25 5.23
N GLU A 68 7.56 8.97 6.39
CA GLU A 68 6.47 8.00 6.51
C GLU A 68 5.14 8.71 6.28
N LEU A 69 4.38 8.24 5.29
CA LEU A 69 3.09 8.81 4.92
C LEU A 69 1.96 8.09 5.65
N LYS A 70 1.03 8.88 6.18
CA LYS A 70 -0.18 8.35 6.81
C LYS A 70 -1.13 7.81 5.73
N ALA A 71 -1.45 6.52 5.83
CA ALA A 71 -2.43 5.87 4.99
C ALA A 71 -3.79 5.81 5.69
N GLU A 72 -4.81 6.42 5.12
CA GLU A 72 -6.17 6.40 5.64
C GLU A 72 -6.95 5.22 5.06
N PRO A 73 -7.37 4.24 5.88
CA PRO A 73 -8.07 3.06 5.38
C PRO A 73 -9.49 3.41 4.92
N ASN A 74 -9.88 2.85 3.78
CA ASN A 74 -11.25 2.85 3.28
C ASN A 74 -11.75 1.39 3.28
N GLU A 75 -12.38 0.99 4.39
CA GLU A 75 -12.82 -0.39 4.61
C GLU A 75 -13.83 -0.87 3.57
N GLY A 76 -14.69 0.03 3.07
CA GLY A 76 -15.70 -0.32 2.06
C GLY A 76 -15.11 -0.75 0.73
N LYS A 77 -13.95 -0.21 0.35
CA LYS A 77 -13.26 -0.53 -0.91
C LYS A 77 -12.01 -1.40 -0.73
N LYS A 78 -11.60 -1.67 0.51
CA LYS A 78 -10.31 -2.31 0.87
C LYS A 78 -9.09 -1.60 0.24
N THR A 79 -9.16 -0.28 0.20
CA THR A 79 -8.13 0.61 -0.34
C THR A 79 -7.64 1.56 0.75
N TYR A 80 -6.48 2.16 0.58
CA TYR A 80 -5.92 3.17 1.47
C TYR A 80 -5.69 4.45 0.69
N SER A 81 -6.14 5.58 1.21
CA SER A 81 -5.89 6.89 0.63
C SER A 81 -4.65 7.49 1.29
N VAL A 82 -3.72 7.99 0.48
CA VAL A 82 -2.48 8.61 0.95
C VAL A 82 -2.39 10.00 0.36
N VAL A 83 -2.09 10.98 1.22
CA VAL A 83 -1.90 12.38 0.83
C VAL A 83 -0.53 12.84 1.32
N TYR A 84 0.24 13.49 0.46
CA TYR A 84 1.51 14.10 0.82
C TYR A 84 1.68 15.45 0.13
N VAL A 85 2.63 16.26 0.63
CA VAL A 85 2.96 17.56 0.03
C VAL A 85 4.46 17.57 -0.27
N PRO A 86 4.87 17.41 -1.54
CA PRO A 86 6.29 17.44 -1.90
C PRO A 86 6.85 18.85 -1.64
N LYS A 87 7.93 18.92 -0.86
CA LYS A 87 8.63 20.19 -0.53
C LYS A 87 9.80 20.47 -1.45
N VAL A 88 10.31 19.45 -2.14
CA VAL A 88 11.47 19.51 -3.02
C VAL A 88 11.05 19.19 -4.45
N MET A 89 11.70 19.80 -5.44
CA MET A 89 11.51 19.44 -6.85
C MET A 89 12.36 18.23 -7.21
N GLY A 90 11.81 17.29 -7.98
CA GLY A 90 12.58 16.17 -8.52
C GLY A 90 11.90 14.81 -8.36
N PRO A 91 12.62 13.72 -8.68
CA PRO A 91 12.10 12.36 -8.64
C PRO A 91 11.87 11.91 -7.20
N HIS A 92 10.62 11.73 -6.82
CA HIS A 92 10.25 11.11 -5.55
C HIS A 92 10.02 9.62 -5.76
N LYS A 93 10.38 8.80 -4.77
CA LYS A 93 10.14 7.37 -4.80
C LYS A 93 9.19 6.97 -3.69
N VAL A 94 8.09 6.32 -4.06
CA VAL A 94 7.13 5.78 -3.11
C VAL A 94 7.40 4.28 -2.90
N THR A 95 7.47 3.87 -1.64
CA THR A 95 7.59 2.46 -1.23
C THR A 95 6.39 2.09 -0.38
N VAL A 96 5.68 1.02 -0.76
CA VAL A 96 4.52 0.48 -0.04
C VAL A 96 4.92 -0.87 0.55
N LEU A 97 4.68 -1.05 1.86
CA LEU A 97 4.95 -2.28 2.61
C LEU A 97 3.66 -2.90 3.14
#